data_AF-D6KBW1-F1
#
_entry.id   AF-D6KBW1-F1
#
_cell.length_a   1.000
_cell.length_b   1.000
_cell.length_c   1.000
_cell.angle_alpha   90.00
_cell.angle_beta   90.00
_cell.angle_gamma   90.00
#
_symmetry.space_group_name_H-M   'P 1'
#
loop_
_entity.id
_entity.type
_entity.pdbx_description
1 polymer ?
#
loop_
_entity_poly.entity_id
_entity_poly.type
_entity_poly.pdbx_seq_one_letter_code
_entity_poly.pdbx_strand_id
1 'polypeptide(L)'
;MALPASCAERPLSYMPGHIQDRWFKTETAPNGRTTRTKTDRYGTGLRYRARYVAPDGSERSKSFPDKQKRLAEAWLTQIAADMTRGQYVDPSAGKVTFREFATQWLASQTTDPSTIVNMELRFRLHAFPYIGSRSMSAFQPAHIRTWARALADSGMAASYQRTVFANVSAVFGAAVDDGTLTRNPCRAGSVRAPKLDRRKIKPWTRDRVVAVRDGPLSQYAPTVDVGAGCGLRQGEIFGLAVDEVDFVGGAVHVVRQVKLVGPQMVFAPPKGGKLRDVPLPAWCRMRSPRTSPAGPPSTSPCRGRPRTARRSQPSCCSTRGSVRR
;
A
#
# COMPACT_ATOMS: atom_id res chain seq x y z
N MET A 1 9.72 -19.41 -38.07
CA MET A 1 9.93 -17.95 -38.20
C MET A 1 9.95 -17.37 -36.79
N ALA A 2 11.06 -16.72 -36.44
CA ALA A 2 11.53 -16.50 -35.08
C ALA A 2 10.68 -15.50 -34.25
N LEU A 3 10.61 -15.77 -32.95
CA LEU A 3 10.20 -14.82 -31.91
C LEU A 3 11.28 -13.71 -31.78
N PRO A 4 10.93 -12.43 -31.61
CA PRO A 4 11.88 -11.45 -31.14
C PRO A 4 11.96 -11.52 -29.61
N ALA A 5 13.10 -12.03 -29.14
CA ALA A 5 13.62 -11.73 -27.82
C ALA A 5 14.13 -10.28 -27.81
N SER A 6 13.75 -9.50 -26.80
CA SER A 6 14.49 -8.30 -26.40
C SER A 6 14.17 -7.98 -24.94
N CYS A 7 14.51 -8.91 -24.05
CA CYS A 7 14.81 -8.54 -22.67
C CYS A 7 16.22 -7.94 -22.72
N ALA A 8 16.31 -6.61 -22.75
CA ALA A 8 17.58 -5.92 -22.63
C ALA A 8 18.08 -6.11 -21.19
N GLU A 9 18.77 -7.21 -20.94
CA GLU A 9 19.71 -7.33 -19.84
C GLU A 9 20.74 -6.22 -20.05
N ARG A 10 20.56 -5.09 -19.36
CA ARG A 10 21.65 -4.12 -19.22
C ARG A 10 22.73 -4.87 -18.46
N PRO A 11 23.92 -5.11 -19.05
CA PRO A 11 25.02 -5.64 -18.27
C PRO A 11 25.26 -4.66 -17.12
N LEU A 12 25.35 -5.17 -15.90
CA LEU A 12 25.80 -4.43 -14.73
C LEU A 12 27.19 -3.89 -15.07
N SER A 13 27.20 -2.69 -15.63
CA SER A 13 28.41 -2.00 -16.07
C SER A 13 29.22 -1.72 -14.82
N TYR A 14 30.20 -2.58 -14.58
CA TYR A 14 31.29 -2.35 -13.67
C TYR A 14 31.85 -0.95 -13.98
N MET A 15 31.64 0.01 -13.09
CA MET A 15 32.12 1.37 -13.28
C MET A 15 32.94 1.91 -12.11
N PRO A 16 33.95 2.74 -12.43
CA PRO A 16 35.17 2.89 -11.65
C PRO A 16 34.98 3.91 -10.54
N GLY A 17 35.09 3.46 -9.30
CA GLY A 17 35.35 4.38 -8.20
C GLY A 17 36.72 5.02 -8.40
N HIS A 18 36.79 6.35 -8.53
CA HIS A 18 38.07 7.06 -8.64
C HIS A 18 38.30 7.98 -7.45
N ILE A 19 39.56 8.14 -7.07
CA ILE A 19 39.98 9.04 -6.01
C ILE A 19 40.65 10.25 -6.65
N GLN A 20 40.01 11.41 -6.47
CA GLN A 20 40.56 12.69 -6.88
C GLN A 20 41.43 13.26 -5.74
N ASP A 21 42.72 13.49 -6.00
CA ASP A 21 43.57 14.32 -5.13
C ASP A 21 43.27 15.81 -5.42
N ARG A 22 42.80 16.54 -4.42
CA ARG A 22 42.42 17.95 -4.55
C ARG A 22 43.57 18.91 -4.26
N TRP A 23 44.66 18.45 -3.67
CA TRP A 23 45.82 19.27 -3.30
C TRP A 23 46.90 19.28 -4.36
N PHE A 24 46.97 18.20 -5.14
CA PHE A 24 47.95 18.03 -6.20
C PHE A 24 47.26 17.66 -7.50
N LYS A 25 47.59 18.38 -8.57
CA LYS A 25 47.20 18.03 -9.94
C LYS A 25 48.42 17.46 -10.64
N THR A 26 48.22 16.41 -11.44
CA THR A 26 49.27 15.87 -12.30
C THR A 26 49.10 16.48 -13.68
N GLU A 27 50.13 17.16 -14.16
CA GLU A 27 50.17 17.74 -15.50
C GLU A 27 51.20 16.99 -16.33
N THR A 28 50.78 16.46 -17.47
CA THR A 28 51.65 15.76 -18.40
C THR A 28 52.15 16.77 -19.42
N ALA A 29 53.46 17.03 -19.41
CA ALA A 29 54.10 17.88 -20.41
C ALA A 29 54.14 17.19 -21.79
N PRO A 30 54.32 17.92 -22.89
CA PRO A 30 54.36 17.35 -24.26
C PRO A 30 55.42 16.26 -24.48
N ASN A 31 56.43 16.20 -23.60
CA ASN A 31 57.51 15.22 -23.59
C ASN A 31 57.18 13.94 -22.79
N GLY A 32 55.93 13.76 -22.34
CA GLY A 32 55.50 12.60 -21.56
C GLY A 32 55.90 12.62 -20.08
N ARG A 33 56.63 13.63 -19.59
CA ARG A 33 56.94 13.77 -18.16
C ARG A 33 55.72 14.30 -17.40
N THR A 34 55.37 13.63 -16.31
CA THR A 34 54.33 14.07 -15.38
C THR A 34 54.93 14.93 -14.28
N THR A 35 54.48 16.18 -14.17
CA THR A 35 54.85 17.09 -13.08
C THR A 35 53.67 17.24 -12.13
N ARG A 36 53.94 17.21 -10.82
CA ARG A 36 52.92 17.33 -9.78
C ARG A 36 52.83 18.77 -9.28
N THR A 37 51.83 19.51 -9.75
CA THR A 37 51.61 20.92 -9.41
C THR A 37 50.66 21.04 -8.21
N LYS A 38 50.97 21.93 -7.27
CA LYS A 38 50.08 22.25 -6.14
C LYS A 38 48.87 23.00 -6.68
N THR A 39 47.69 22.67 -6.20
CA THR A 39 46.45 23.39 -6.53
C THR A 39 46.21 24.55 -5.55
N ASP A 40 45.28 25.44 -5.88
CA ASP A 40 44.85 26.54 -4.99
C ASP A 40 44.24 26.05 -3.66
N ARG A 41 43.89 24.76 -3.57
CA ARG A 41 43.37 24.11 -2.36
C ARG A 41 44.44 23.39 -1.54
N TYR A 42 45.70 23.50 -1.93
CA TYR A 42 46.82 22.90 -1.20
C TYR A 42 46.86 23.44 0.24
N GLY A 43 46.80 22.54 1.23
CA GLY A 43 46.81 22.90 2.66
C GLY A 43 45.44 23.29 3.23
N THR A 44 44.39 23.40 2.41
CA THR A 44 43.07 23.89 2.85
C THR A 44 41.97 22.85 2.56
N GLY A 45 41.29 22.38 3.61
CA GLY A 45 40.19 21.41 3.51
C GLY A 45 40.62 19.95 3.31
N LEU A 46 39.67 19.08 2.94
CA LEU A 46 39.88 17.64 2.78
C LEU A 46 40.56 17.31 1.43
N ARG A 47 41.65 16.55 1.48
CA ARG A 47 42.54 16.27 0.34
C ARG A 47 41.96 15.27 -0.66
N TYR A 48 41.49 14.11 -0.19
CA TYR A 48 41.08 13.02 -1.07
C TYR A 48 39.56 13.03 -1.24
N ARG A 49 39.06 13.04 -2.48
CA ARG A 49 37.63 12.88 -2.79
C ARG A 49 37.42 11.59 -3.56
N ALA A 50 36.82 10.59 -2.92
CA ALA A 50 36.40 9.36 -3.56
C ALA A 50 35.02 9.55 -4.20
N ARG A 51 34.87 9.21 -5.47
CA ARG A 51 33.60 9.26 -6.22
C ARG A 51 33.23 7.89 -6.75
N TYR A 52 31.93 7.58 -6.80
CA TYR A 52 31.39 6.40 -7.46
C TYR A 52 30.04 6.72 -8.08
N VAL A 53 29.61 5.91 -9.05
CA VAL A 53 28.28 5.98 -9.65
C VAL A 53 27.42 4.90 -9.01
N ALA A 54 26.28 5.29 -8.43
CA ALA A 54 25.33 4.36 -7.84
C ALA A 54 24.48 3.66 -8.92
N PRO A 55 23.80 2.54 -8.61
CA PRO A 55 22.98 1.80 -9.59
C PRO A 55 21.82 2.60 -10.19
N ASP A 56 21.41 3.67 -9.51
CA ASP A 56 20.42 4.65 -9.98
C ASP A 56 21.00 5.65 -11.00
N GLY A 57 22.29 5.56 -11.30
CA GLY A 57 23.02 6.48 -12.18
C GLY A 57 23.52 7.76 -11.50
N SER A 58 23.28 7.93 -10.19
CA SER A 58 23.69 9.14 -9.46
C SER A 58 25.18 9.09 -9.07
N GLU A 59 25.90 10.21 -9.25
CA GLU A 59 27.26 10.34 -8.72
C GLU A 59 27.25 10.63 -7.22
N ARG A 60 27.92 9.77 -6.44
CA ARG A 60 28.09 9.94 -5.00
C ARG A 60 29.56 10.16 -4.68
N SER A 61 29.83 10.96 -3.65
CA SER A 61 31.21 11.24 -3.25
C SER A 61 31.38 11.39 -1.75
N LYS A 62 32.54 10.95 -1.24
CA LYS A 62 32.97 11.14 0.14
C LYS A 62 34.40 11.71 0.15
N SER A 63 34.62 12.69 1.02
CA SER A 63 35.94 13.32 1.16
C SER A 63 36.64 12.86 2.43
N PHE A 64 37.97 12.72 2.36
CA PHE A 64 38.84 12.25 3.44
C PHE A 64 39.99 13.25 3.69
N PRO A 65 40.44 13.39 4.95
CA PRO A 65 41.60 14.19 5.34
C PRO A 65 42.91 13.77 4.66
N ASP A 66 43.94 14.60 4.80
CA ASP A 66 45.30 14.25 4.36
C ASP A 66 45.81 12.97 5.07
N LYS A 67 46.73 12.25 4.43
CA LYS A 67 47.27 10.94 4.84
C LYS A 67 46.26 9.78 4.93
N GLN A 68 44.98 10.01 4.65
CA GLN A 68 43.94 8.97 4.70
C GLN A 68 43.58 8.37 3.33
N LYS A 69 44.51 8.36 2.36
CA LYS A 69 44.27 7.78 1.01
C LYS A 69 43.81 6.32 1.09
N ARG A 70 44.46 5.51 1.92
CA ARG A 70 44.14 4.09 2.10
C ARG A 70 42.72 3.87 2.64
N LEU A 71 42.21 4.76 3.48
CA LEU A 71 40.82 4.71 3.97
C LEU A 71 39.83 5.04 2.84
N ALA A 72 40.18 5.96 1.94
CA ALA A 72 39.35 6.28 0.77
C ALA A 72 39.29 5.09 -0.21
N GLU A 73 40.41 4.40 -0.44
CA GLU A 73 40.49 3.18 -1.26
C GLU A 73 39.68 2.03 -0.63
N ALA A 74 39.85 1.79 0.67
CA ALA A 74 39.09 0.77 1.40
C ALA A 74 37.58 1.05 1.36
N TRP A 75 37.18 2.32 1.50
CA TRP A 75 35.79 2.72 1.39
C TRP A 75 35.19 2.45 -0.01
N LEU A 76 35.91 2.79 -1.08
CA LEU A 76 35.46 2.45 -2.45
C LEU A 76 35.37 0.94 -2.67
N THR A 77 36.34 0.18 -2.15
CA THR A 77 36.36 -1.29 -2.23
C THR A 77 35.14 -1.90 -1.52
N GLN A 78 34.80 -1.39 -0.33
CA GLN A 78 33.63 -1.82 0.42
C GLN A 78 32.33 -1.52 -0.35
N ILE A 79 32.19 -0.32 -0.91
CA ILE A 79 31.01 0.05 -1.71
C ILE A 79 30.89 -0.85 -2.95
N ALA A 80 32.00 -1.10 -3.66
CA ALA A 80 32.01 -2.02 -4.80
C ALA A 80 31.61 -3.44 -4.39
N ALA A 81 32.09 -3.92 -3.24
CA ALA A 81 31.69 -5.23 -2.69
C ALA A 81 30.21 -5.28 -2.29
N ASP A 82 29.68 -4.21 -1.72
CA ASP A 82 28.25 -4.11 -1.35
C ASP A 82 27.35 -4.07 -2.60
N MET A 83 27.78 -3.38 -3.66
CA MET A 83 27.10 -3.38 -4.96
C MET A 83 27.14 -4.76 -5.62
N THR A 84 28.30 -5.41 -5.63
CA THR A 84 28.46 -6.76 -6.20
C THR A 84 27.60 -7.78 -5.46
N ARG A 85 27.44 -7.63 -4.14
CA ARG A 85 26.57 -8.47 -3.30
C ARG A 85 25.08 -8.12 -3.41
N GLY A 86 24.70 -7.07 -4.12
CA GLY A 86 23.32 -6.57 -4.18
C GLY A 86 22.81 -6.03 -2.84
N GLN A 87 23.70 -5.67 -1.92
CA GLN A 87 23.37 -5.16 -0.57
C GLN A 87 23.60 -3.66 -0.45
N TYR A 88 23.97 -2.99 -1.55
CA TYR A 88 24.16 -1.55 -1.56
C TYR A 88 22.85 -0.82 -1.24
N VAL A 89 22.87 -0.06 -0.16
CA VAL A 89 21.81 0.85 0.25
C VAL A 89 22.36 2.27 0.15
N ASP A 90 21.68 3.15 -0.57
CA ASP A 90 22.10 4.55 -0.66
C ASP A 90 22.07 5.19 0.74
N PRO A 91 23.21 5.71 1.25
CA PRO A 91 23.29 6.35 2.56
C PRO A 91 22.35 7.56 2.71
N SER A 92 21.93 8.18 1.61
CA SER A 92 20.98 9.29 1.61
C SER A 92 19.52 8.84 1.60
N ALA A 93 19.19 7.73 0.93
CA ALA A 93 17.84 7.14 0.94
C ALA A 93 17.41 6.77 2.36
N GLY A 94 18.35 6.27 3.16
CA GLY A 94 18.11 5.94 4.57
C GLY A 94 17.84 7.13 5.49
N LYS A 95 18.07 8.39 5.07
CA LYS A 95 17.89 9.58 5.91
C LYS A 95 16.43 10.01 6.05
N VAL A 96 15.58 9.64 5.09
CA VAL A 96 14.14 9.86 5.15
C VAL A 96 13.58 9.27 6.45
N THR A 97 12.64 9.96 7.07
CA THR A 97 11.95 9.49 8.26
C THR A 97 10.89 8.45 7.91
N PHE A 98 10.52 7.59 8.87
CA PHE A 98 9.43 6.64 8.67
C PHE A 98 8.12 7.32 8.27
N ARG A 99 7.82 8.49 8.85
CA ARG A 99 6.60 9.25 8.52
C ARG A 99 6.58 9.70 7.06
N GLU A 100 7.68 10.27 6.58
CA GLU A 100 7.80 10.74 5.20
C GLU A 100 7.67 9.58 4.22
N PHE A 101 8.43 8.49 4.46
CA PHE A 101 8.37 7.30 3.61
C PHE A 101 6.98 6.68 3.59
N ALA A 102 6.34 6.51 4.76
CA ALA A 102 5.01 5.94 4.86
C ALA A 102 3.95 6.81 4.15
N THR A 103 4.07 8.14 4.22
CA THR A 103 3.16 9.07 3.53
C THR A 103 3.31 8.94 2.01
N GLN A 104 4.54 8.92 1.50
CA GLN A 104 4.80 8.72 0.08
C GLN A 104 4.31 7.35 -0.41
N TRP A 105 4.56 6.30 0.38
CA TRP A 105 4.10 4.95 0.09
C TRP A 105 2.57 4.83 0.09
N LEU A 106 1.87 5.54 0.97
CA LEU A 106 0.41 5.61 0.96
C LEU A 106 -0.13 6.29 -0.31
N ALA A 107 0.53 7.36 -0.76
CA ALA A 107 0.13 8.09 -1.96
C ALA A 107 0.31 7.26 -3.25
N SER A 108 1.23 6.29 -3.26
CA SER A 108 1.43 5.37 -4.39
C SER A 108 0.53 4.13 -4.37
N GLN A 109 -0.27 3.91 -3.32
CA GLN A 109 -1.15 2.75 -3.25
C GLN A 109 -2.31 2.83 -4.24
N THR A 110 -2.53 1.75 -4.99
CA THR A 110 -3.67 1.58 -5.91
C THR A 110 -4.82 0.78 -5.29
N THR A 111 -4.74 0.49 -3.99
CA THR A 111 -5.76 -0.27 -3.24
C THR A 111 -7.04 0.56 -3.07
N ASP A 112 -8.14 -0.10 -2.69
CA ASP A 112 -9.42 0.55 -2.39
C ASP A 112 -9.23 1.79 -1.48
N PRO A 113 -9.82 2.96 -1.83
CA PRO A 113 -9.63 4.21 -1.09
C PRO A 113 -9.96 4.11 0.40
N SER A 114 -10.97 3.32 0.78
CA SER A 114 -11.29 3.10 2.20
C SER A 114 -10.15 2.44 2.96
N THR A 115 -9.37 1.57 2.28
CA THR A 115 -8.22 0.90 2.88
C THR A 115 -7.09 1.90 3.11
N ILE A 116 -6.81 2.77 2.14
CA ILE A 116 -5.79 3.82 2.25
C ILE A 116 -6.11 4.76 3.41
N VAL A 117 -7.34 5.26 3.50
CA VAL A 117 -7.79 6.12 4.62
C VAL A 117 -7.66 5.40 5.97
N ASN A 118 -8.07 4.13 6.04
CA ASN A 118 -7.92 3.35 7.27
C ASN A 118 -6.46 3.08 7.65
N MET A 119 -5.56 2.94 6.68
CA MET A 119 -4.12 2.78 6.93
C MET A 119 -3.50 4.08 7.42
N GLU A 120 -3.82 5.21 6.78
CA GLU A 120 -3.41 6.56 7.19
C GLU A 120 -3.85 6.86 8.61
N LEU A 121 -5.12 6.62 8.95
CA LEU A 121 -5.65 6.77 10.31
C LEU A 121 -4.85 5.95 11.34
N ARG A 122 -4.56 4.67 11.02
CA ARG A 122 -3.79 3.79 11.90
C ARG A 122 -2.36 4.27 12.08
N PHE A 123 -1.72 4.77 11.02
CA PHE A 123 -0.38 5.33 11.14
C PHE A 123 -0.37 6.59 11.99
N ARG A 124 -1.31 7.51 11.74
CA ARG A 124 -1.46 8.77 12.48
C ARG A 124 -1.65 8.53 13.97
N LEU A 125 -2.49 7.56 14.34
CA LEU A 125 -2.82 7.28 15.75
C LEU A 125 -1.81 6.38 16.46
N HIS A 126 -1.20 5.40 15.77
CA HIS A 126 -0.48 4.31 16.46
C HIS A 126 0.96 4.10 16.02
N ALA A 127 1.39 4.63 14.87
CA ALA A 127 2.77 4.48 14.40
C ALA A 127 3.55 5.79 14.50
N PHE A 128 3.03 6.86 13.91
CA PHE A 128 3.70 8.15 13.82
C PHE A 128 4.08 8.79 15.17
N PRO A 129 3.28 8.69 16.24
CA PRO A 129 3.66 9.22 17.54
C PRO A 129 4.88 8.54 18.17
N TYR A 130 5.14 7.27 17.83
CA TYR A 130 6.18 6.46 18.47
C TYR A 130 7.43 6.28 17.62
N ILE A 131 7.24 6.04 16.32
CA ILE A 131 8.33 5.70 15.40
C ILE A 131 8.45 6.65 14.21
N GLY A 132 7.51 7.60 14.04
CA GLY A 132 7.41 8.43 12.85
C GLY A 132 8.60 9.34 12.57
N SER A 133 9.19 9.95 13.60
CA SER A 133 10.32 10.89 13.48
C SER A 133 11.68 10.21 13.25
N ARG A 134 11.75 8.89 13.36
CA ARG A 134 13.00 8.16 13.24
C ARG A 134 13.36 7.96 11.78
N SER A 135 14.64 8.19 11.47
CA SER A 135 15.23 7.90 10.15
C SER A 135 15.17 6.40 9.83
N MET A 136 14.86 6.06 8.58
CA MET A 136 14.76 4.69 8.09
C MET A 136 16.03 3.88 8.39
N SER A 137 17.22 4.44 8.13
CA SER A 137 18.52 3.80 8.40
C SER A 137 18.79 3.51 9.88
N ALA A 138 18.16 4.23 10.80
CA ALA A 138 18.36 4.08 12.24
C ALA A 138 17.43 3.04 12.89
N PHE A 139 16.56 2.39 12.12
CA PHE A 139 15.68 1.36 12.67
C PHE A 139 16.45 0.11 13.06
N GLN A 140 16.18 -0.34 14.28
CA GLN A 140 16.72 -1.56 14.86
C GLN A 140 15.54 -2.40 15.35
N PRO A 141 15.67 -3.74 15.39
CA PRO A 141 14.62 -4.60 15.95
C PRO A 141 14.21 -4.21 17.38
N ALA A 142 15.14 -3.64 18.17
CA ALA A 142 14.85 -3.12 19.51
C ALA A 142 13.75 -2.04 19.51
N HIS A 143 13.80 -1.09 18.57
CA HIS A 143 12.79 -0.03 18.46
C HIS A 143 11.41 -0.59 18.14
N ILE A 144 11.34 -1.61 17.27
CA ILE A 144 10.09 -2.28 16.92
C ILE A 144 9.53 -3.07 18.11
N ARG A 145 10.38 -3.69 18.93
CA ARG A 145 9.93 -4.36 20.17
C ARG A 145 9.33 -3.38 21.16
N THR A 146 9.98 -2.23 21.39
CA THR A 146 9.47 -1.18 22.27
C THR A 146 8.12 -0.67 21.79
N TRP A 147 8.00 -0.40 20.49
CA TRP A 147 6.73 0.03 19.89
C TRP A 147 5.65 -1.06 19.97
N ALA A 148 5.98 -2.32 19.70
CA ALA A 148 5.03 -3.43 19.79
C ALA A 148 4.51 -3.64 21.23
N ARG A 149 5.34 -3.38 22.26
CA ARG A 149 4.90 -3.35 23.65
C ARG A 149 3.93 -2.20 23.92
N ALA A 150 4.28 -0.98 23.51
CA ALA A 150 3.37 0.17 23.63
C ALA A 150 2.01 -0.05 22.92
N LEU A 151 2.02 -0.77 21.80
CA LEU A 151 0.81 -1.16 21.08
C LEU A 151 -0.01 -2.22 21.84
N ALA A 152 0.64 -3.11 22.57
CA ALA A 152 -0.04 -4.09 23.43
C ALA A 152 -0.67 -3.42 24.66
N ASP A 153 0.04 -2.45 25.25
CA ASP A 153 -0.35 -1.73 26.46
C ASP A 153 -1.49 -0.72 26.23
N SER A 154 -1.82 -0.42 24.97
CA SER A 154 -2.84 0.56 24.61
C SER A 154 -4.29 0.10 24.85
N GLY A 155 -4.50 -1.14 25.35
CA GLY A 155 -5.84 -1.71 25.61
C GLY A 155 -6.68 -2.03 24.37
N MET A 156 -6.11 -1.94 23.16
CA MET A 156 -6.84 -2.21 21.92
C MET A 156 -7.05 -3.70 21.69
N ALA A 157 -8.08 -4.06 20.91
CA ALA A 157 -8.30 -5.45 20.50
C ALA A 157 -7.08 -6.03 19.77
N ALA A 158 -6.70 -7.26 20.09
CA ALA A 158 -5.52 -7.91 19.52
C ALA A 158 -5.54 -8.01 17.99
N SER A 159 -6.73 -8.16 17.38
CA SER A 159 -6.92 -8.13 15.92
C SER A 159 -6.57 -6.76 15.32
N TYR A 160 -6.93 -5.68 16.03
CA TYR A 160 -6.63 -4.32 15.61
C TYR A 160 -5.13 -4.02 15.75
N GLN A 161 -4.51 -4.40 16.88
CA GLN A 161 -3.06 -4.32 17.06
C GLN A 161 -2.31 -5.07 15.95
N ARG A 162 -2.77 -6.29 15.61
CA ARG A 162 -2.18 -7.08 14.52
C ARG A 162 -2.24 -6.36 13.18
N THR A 163 -3.37 -5.70 12.89
CA THR A 163 -3.56 -4.94 11.65
C THR A 163 -2.61 -3.74 11.59
N VAL A 164 -2.49 -2.99 12.69
CA VAL A 164 -1.53 -1.88 12.80
C VAL A 164 -0.10 -2.37 12.58
N PHE A 165 0.29 -3.47 13.25
CA PHE A 165 1.60 -4.09 13.08
C PHE A 165 1.87 -4.52 11.64
N ALA A 166 0.88 -5.16 11.00
CA ALA A 166 1.00 -5.60 9.62
C ALA A 166 1.19 -4.43 8.64
N ASN A 167 0.48 -3.32 8.83
CA ASN A 167 0.64 -2.13 7.99
C ASN A 167 2.05 -1.54 8.10
N VAL A 168 2.58 -1.42 9.32
CA VAL A 168 3.96 -0.94 9.53
C VAL A 168 4.98 -1.91 8.93
N SER A 169 4.77 -3.22 9.10
CA SER A 169 5.62 -4.23 8.49
C SER A 169 5.57 -4.18 6.96
N ALA A 170 4.45 -3.77 6.35
CA ALA A 170 4.33 -3.61 4.90
C ALA A 170 5.13 -2.40 4.39
N VAL A 171 5.09 -1.27 5.11
CA VAL A 171 5.93 -0.10 4.80
C VAL A 171 7.42 -0.46 4.83
N PHE A 172 7.86 -1.18 5.86
CA PHE A 172 9.24 -1.66 5.92
C PHE A 172 9.56 -2.73 4.87
N GLY A 173 8.56 -3.43 4.34
CA GLY A 173 8.71 -4.32 3.19
C GLY A 173 9.00 -3.53 1.92
N ALA A 174 8.16 -2.55 1.62
CA ALA A 174 8.36 -1.65 0.48
C ALA A 174 9.70 -0.91 0.56
N ALA A 175 10.12 -0.47 1.74
CA ALA A 175 11.43 0.15 1.92
C ALA A 175 12.61 -0.79 1.62
N VAL A 176 12.43 -2.10 1.78
CA VAL A 176 13.44 -3.10 1.38
C VAL A 176 13.42 -3.30 -0.12
N ASP A 177 12.23 -3.38 -0.72
CA ASP A 177 12.07 -3.51 -2.18
C ASP A 177 12.64 -2.28 -2.91
N ASP A 178 12.48 -1.08 -2.33
CA ASP A 178 13.03 0.19 -2.83
C ASP A 178 14.53 0.38 -2.52
N GLY A 179 15.20 -0.59 -1.88
CA GLY A 179 16.62 -0.51 -1.53
C GLY A 179 16.96 0.55 -0.47
N THR A 180 15.96 1.10 0.23
CA THR A 180 16.15 2.05 1.35
C THR A 180 16.62 1.33 2.63
N LEU A 181 16.23 0.05 2.77
CA LEU A 181 16.64 -0.83 3.86
C LEU A 181 17.14 -2.16 3.31
N THR A 182 18.16 -2.73 3.95
CA THR A 182 18.62 -4.07 3.58
C THR A 182 17.69 -5.17 4.09
N ARG A 183 17.04 -4.94 5.24
CA ARG A 183 16.19 -5.94 5.91
C ARG A 183 15.04 -5.27 6.63
N ASN A 184 13.91 -5.98 6.68
CA ASN A 184 12.73 -5.52 7.39
C ASN A 184 12.88 -5.77 8.91
N PRO A 185 12.94 -4.71 9.76
CA PRO A 185 13.13 -4.86 11.20
C PRO A 185 11.94 -5.55 11.89
N CYS A 186 10.73 -5.50 11.33
CA CYS A 186 9.55 -6.19 11.86
C CYS A 186 9.60 -7.71 11.66
N ARG A 187 10.39 -8.20 10.69
CA ARG A 187 10.56 -9.64 10.42
C ARG A 187 11.75 -10.26 11.13
N ALA A 188 12.49 -9.49 11.93
CA ALA A 188 13.57 -10.03 12.74
C ALA A 188 13.04 -11.08 13.72
N GLY A 189 13.74 -12.21 13.89
CA GLY A 189 13.29 -13.32 14.75
C GLY A 189 13.08 -12.95 16.23
N SER A 190 13.65 -11.84 16.67
CA SER A 190 13.47 -11.26 18.02
C SER A 190 12.19 -10.44 18.18
N VAL A 191 11.54 -10.04 17.08
CA VAL A 191 10.29 -9.29 17.10
C VAL A 191 9.12 -10.28 17.02
N ARG A 192 8.17 -10.15 17.94
CA ARG A 192 6.94 -10.95 17.94
C ARG A 192 5.77 -10.03 17.61
N ALA A 193 5.13 -10.30 16.48
CA ALA A 193 3.90 -9.62 16.11
C ALA A 193 2.77 -10.00 17.09
N PRO A 194 1.77 -9.11 17.33
CA PRO A 194 0.68 -9.38 18.25
C PRO A 194 -0.01 -10.71 17.98
N LYS A 195 -0.32 -11.48 19.04
CA LYS A 195 -1.03 -12.76 18.92
C LYS A 195 -2.51 -12.50 18.70
N LEU A 196 -3.11 -13.18 17.74
CA LEU A 196 -4.55 -13.12 17.55
C LEU A 196 -5.22 -13.98 18.60
N ASP A 197 -6.14 -13.40 19.38
CA ASP A 197 -7.05 -14.21 20.17
C ASP A 197 -8.02 -14.91 19.20
N ARG A 198 -7.97 -16.24 19.17
CA ARG A 198 -8.88 -17.06 18.39
C ARG A 198 -10.18 -17.22 19.16
N ARG A 199 -10.90 -16.11 19.34
CA ARG A 199 -12.23 -16.15 19.94
C ARG A 199 -13.12 -17.03 19.07
N LYS A 200 -13.65 -18.11 19.63
CA LYS A 200 -14.62 -18.95 18.93
C LYS A 200 -15.86 -18.10 18.66
N ILE A 201 -16.21 -17.94 17.38
CA ILE A 201 -17.49 -17.35 17.00
C ILE A 201 -18.57 -18.30 17.52
N LYS A 202 -19.45 -17.80 18.39
CA LYS A 202 -20.63 -18.53 18.85
C LYS A 202 -21.83 -18.03 18.05
N PRO A 203 -22.33 -18.80 17.07
CA PRO A 203 -23.52 -18.42 16.33
C PRO A 203 -24.71 -18.23 17.28
N TRP A 204 -25.64 -17.36 16.89
CA TRP A 204 -26.88 -17.21 17.64
C TRP A 204 -27.78 -18.42 17.43
N THR A 205 -28.53 -18.78 18.46
CA THR A 205 -29.62 -19.75 18.35
C THR A 205 -30.75 -19.15 17.52
N ARG A 206 -31.57 -20.00 16.90
CA ARG A 206 -32.76 -19.57 16.15
C ARG A 206 -33.66 -18.67 16.99
N ASP A 207 -33.93 -19.06 18.23
CA ASP A 207 -34.83 -18.31 19.12
C ASP A 207 -34.30 -16.92 19.43
N ARG A 208 -32.97 -16.79 19.56
CA ARG A 208 -32.33 -15.47 19.74
C ARG A 208 -32.46 -14.60 18.49
N VAL A 209 -32.33 -15.17 17.29
CA VAL A 209 -32.53 -14.44 16.04
C VAL A 209 -33.97 -13.92 15.95
N VAL A 210 -34.96 -14.77 16.24
CA VAL A 210 -36.38 -14.40 16.24
C VAL A 210 -36.67 -13.33 17.30
N ALA A 211 -36.15 -13.47 18.51
CA ALA A 211 -36.34 -12.49 19.57
C ALA A 211 -35.75 -11.10 19.24
N VAL A 212 -34.58 -11.05 18.58
CA VAL A 212 -33.98 -9.78 18.14
C VAL A 212 -34.78 -9.17 17.00
N ARG A 213 -35.25 -9.99 16.07
CA ARG A 213 -36.07 -9.58 14.93
C ARG A 213 -37.41 -8.95 15.37
N ASP A 214 -38.10 -9.61 16.30
CA ASP A 214 -39.45 -9.22 16.74
C ASP A 214 -39.42 -8.28 17.96
N GLY A 215 -38.22 -7.87 18.38
CA GLY A 215 -38.00 -7.02 19.56
C GLY A 215 -38.31 -5.52 19.34
N PRO A 216 -37.82 -4.64 20.23
CA PRO A 216 -38.13 -3.20 20.22
C PRO A 216 -37.69 -2.43 18.97
N LEU A 217 -36.84 -3.04 18.14
CA LEU A 217 -36.30 -2.47 16.90
C LEU A 217 -36.86 -3.19 15.67
N SER A 218 -38.10 -3.66 15.74
CA SER A 218 -38.76 -4.45 14.69
C SER A 218 -38.86 -3.73 13.34
N GLN A 219 -38.74 -2.40 13.29
CA GLN A 219 -38.59 -1.67 12.03
C GLN A 219 -37.34 -2.09 11.22
N TYR A 220 -36.32 -2.65 11.89
CA TYR A 220 -35.12 -3.19 11.25
C TYR A 220 -35.18 -4.70 11.05
N ALA A 221 -36.32 -5.36 11.28
CA ALA A 221 -36.50 -6.80 11.06
C ALA A 221 -36.01 -7.29 9.68
N PRO A 222 -36.22 -6.55 8.56
CA PRO A 222 -35.69 -6.97 7.27
C PRO A 222 -34.17 -7.15 7.26
N THR A 223 -33.43 -6.34 8.03
CA THR A 223 -31.96 -6.45 8.13
C THR A 223 -31.52 -7.74 8.81
N VAL A 224 -32.28 -8.18 9.82
CA VAL A 224 -32.06 -9.45 10.50
C VAL A 224 -32.43 -10.62 9.58
N ASP A 225 -33.53 -10.50 8.84
CA ASP A 225 -33.99 -11.51 7.88
C ASP A 225 -32.94 -11.77 6.80
N VAL A 226 -32.41 -10.74 6.13
CA VAL A 226 -31.37 -10.95 5.11
C VAL A 226 -30.00 -11.30 5.70
N GLY A 227 -29.70 -10.83 6.91
CA GLY A 227 -28.44 -11.17 7.59
C GLY A 227 -28.38 -12.63 8.01
N ALA A 228 -29.42 -13.12 8.68
CA ALA A 228 -29.50 -14.49 9.19
C ALA A 228 -29.96 -15.50 8.12
N GLY A 229 -30.86 -15.11 7.22
CA GLY A 229 -31.42 -15.99 6.19
C GLY A 229 -30.60 -16.06 4.91
N CYS A 230 -30.05 -14.94 4.45
CA CYS A 230 -29.26 -14.88 3.21
C CYS A 230 -27.74 -14.78 3.47
N GLY A 231 -27.30 -14.65 4.73
CA GLY A 231 -25.89 -14.51 5.05
C GLY A 231 -25.24 -13.28 4.41
N LEU A 232 -25.99 -12.19 4.23
CA LEU A 232 -25.46 -10.96 3.67
C LEU A 232 -24.50 -10.28 4.65
N ARG A 233 -23.43 -9.69 4.12
CA ARG A 233 -22.54 -8.86 4.93
C ARG A 233 -23.22 -7.55 5.27
N GLN A 234 -22.88 -6.94 6.41
CA GLN A 234 -23.48 -5.67 6.86
C GLN A 234 -23.54 -4.58 5.76
N GLY A 235 -22.46 -4.39 5.00
CA GLY A 235 -22.44 -3.43 3.88
C GLY A 235 -23.37 -3.83 2.73
N GLU A 236 -23.55 -5.12 2.47
CA GLU A 236 -24.49 -5.65 1.46
C GLU A 236 -25.94 -5.44 1.93
N ILE A 237 -26.22 -5.61 3.23
CA ILE A 237 -27.55 -5.37 3.82
C ILE A 237 -27.96 -3.90 3.65
N PHE A 238 -27.10 -2.95 4.02
CA PHE A 238 -27.40 -1.52 3.85
C PHE A 238 -27.36 -1.07 2.39
N GLY A 239 -26.69 -1.83 1.52
CA GLY A 239 -26.68 -1.60 0.08
C GLY A 239 -27.87 -2.20 -0.66
N LEU A 240 -28.68 -3.04 -0.02
CA LEU A 240 -29.74 -3.77 -0.71
C LEU A 240 -30.80 -2.80 -1.26
N ALA A 241 -31.05 -2.88 -2.56
CA ALA A 241 -32.18 -2.18 -3.19
C ALA A 241 -33.40 -3.09 -3.21
N VAL A 242 -34.59 -2.50 -3.15
CA VAL A 242 -35.86 -3.24 -3.28
C VAL A 242 -35.94 -3.95 -4.63
N ASP A 243 -35.45 -3.30 -5.69
CA ASP A 243 -35.47 -3.84 -7.06
C ASP A 243 -34.56 -5.07 -7.25
N GLU A 244 -33.66 -5.31 -6.30
CA GLU A 244 -32.72 -6.44 -6.32
C GLU A 244 -33.28 -7.66 -5.54
N VAL A 245 -34.52 -7.57 -5.05
CA VAL A 245 -35.21 -8.65 -4.37
C VAL A 245 -36.28 -9.22 -5.32
N ASP A 246 -36.02 -10.42 -5.83
CA ASP A 246 -37.00 -11.17 -6.59
C ASP A 246 -37.94 -11.90 -5.63
N PHE A 247 -39.07 -11.26 -5.32
CA PHE A 247 -40.11 -11.83 -4.48
C PHE A 247 -40.87 -12.99 -5.14
N VAL A 248 -40.82 -13.11 -6.47
CA VAL A 248 -41.54 -14.16 -7.22
C VAL A 248 -40.64 -15.39 -7.38
N GLY A 249 -39.41 -15.21 -7.85
CA GLY A 249 -38.42 -16.27 -7.99
C GLY A 249 -37.70 -16.64 -6.68
N GLY A 250 -37.89 -15.87 -5.61
CA GLY A 250 -37.35 -16.16 -4.28
C GLY A 250 -35.83 -16.01 -4.22
N ALA A 251 -35.30 -14.91 -4.75
CA ALA A 251 -33.86 -14.65 -4.77
C ALA A 251 -33.52 -13.20 -4.39
N VAL A 252 -32.30 -13.00 -3.87
CA VAL A 252 -31.71 -11.68 -3.60
C VAL A 252 -30.45 -11.53 -4.43
N HIS A 253 -30.42 -10.48 -5.26
CA HIS A 253 -29.28 -10.13 -6.10
C HIS A 253 -28.33 -9.20 -5.34
N VAL A 254 -27.13 -9.67 -5.03
CA VAL A 254 -26.13 -8.87 -4.30
C VAL A 254 -25.28 -8.09 -5.30
N VAL A 255 -25.76 -6.91 -5.68
CA VAL A 255 -25.12 -6.08 -6.72
C VAL A 255 -24.28 -4.92 -6.20
N ARG A 256 -24.53 -4.47 -4.97
CA ARG A 256 -23.88 -3.31 -4.37
C ARG A 256 -23.77 -3.45 -2.86
N GLN A 257 -22.87 -2.68 -2.27
CA GLN A 257 -22.68 -2.55 -0.84
C GLN A 257 -22.47 -1.08 -0.48
N VAL A 258 -22.83 -0.70 0.74
CA VAL A 258 -22.43 0.57 1.34
C VAL A 258 -21.07 0.40 2.01
N LYS A 259 -20.13 1.29 1.71
CA LYS A 259 -18.82 1.40 2.36
C LYS A 259 -18.67 2.77 3.00
N LEU A 260 -17.85 2.83 4.05
CA LEU A 260 -17.39 4.08 4.64
C LEU A 260 -15.99 4.42 4.09
N VAL A 261 -15.87 5.59 3.45
CA VAL A 261 -14.59 6.18 3.04
C VAL A 261 -14.40 7.44 3.88
N GLY A 262 -13.62 7.31 4.96
CA GLY A 262 -13.58 8.35 5.99
C GLY A 262 -14.97 8.57 6.60
N PRO A 263 -15.49 9.81 6.65
CA PRO A 263 -16.83 10.09 7.16
C PRO A 263 -17.95 9.83 6.14
N GLN A 264 -17.64 9.58 4.87
CA GLN A 264 -18.63 9.52 3.80
C GLN A 264 -19.10 8.08 3.54
N MET A 265 -20.42 7.90 3.41
CA MET A 265 -21.02 6.65 2.96
C MET A 265 -21.15 6.65 1.45
N VAL A 266 -20.59 5.63 0.79
CA VAL A 266 -20.60 5.49 -0.67
C VAL A 266 -21.10 4.11 -1.09
N PHE A 267 -21.82 4.06 -2.20
CA PHE A 267 -22.14 2.80 -2.86
C PHE A 267 -20.93 2.30 -3.64
N ALA A 268 -20.61 1.02 -3.46
CA ALA A 268 -19.54 0.34 -4.16
C ALA A 268 -20.00 -1.06 -4.60
N PRO A 269 -19.41 -1.65 -5.64
CA PRO A 269 -19.63 -3.05 -5.94
C PRO A 269 -19.18 -3.94 -4.77
N PRO A 270 -19.72 -5.17 -4.64
CA PRO A 270 -19.28 -6.15 -3.65
C PRO A 270 -17.77 -6.37 -3.70
N LYS A 271 -17.20 -6.87 -2.60
CA LYS A 271 -15.74 -7.05 -2.52
C LYS A 271 -15.25 -7.93 -3.69
N GLY A 272 -14.31 -7.39 -4.47
CA GLY A 272 -13.77 -8.06 -5.65
C GLY A 272 -14.69 -8.06 -6.87
N GLY A 273 -15.74 -7.23 -6.90
CA GLY A 273 -16.66 -7.11 -8.04
C GLY A 273 -17.56 -8.33 -8.26
N LYS A 274 -17.57 -9.28 -7.33
CA LYS A 274 -18.30 -10.53 -7.46
C LYS A 274 -19.77 -10.33 -7.11
N LEU A 275 -20.58 -10.19 -8.14
CA LEU A 275 -22.03 -10.28 -8.05
C LEU A 275 -22.40 -11.73 -7.70
N ARG A 276 -23.41 -11.91 -6.84
CA ARG A 276 -23.92 -13.24 -6.49
C ARG A 276 -25.40 -13.17 -6.22
N ASP A 277 -26.08 -14.26 -6.54
CA ASP A 277 -27.49 -14.45 -6.22
C ASP A 277 -27.57 -15.36 -4.99
N VAL A 278 -28.47 -15.01 -4.07
CA VAL A 278 -28.69 -15.76 -2.85
C VAL A 278 -30.16 -16.17 -2.77
N PRO A 279 -30.47 -17.45 -2.53
CA PRO A 279 -31.84 -17.87 -2.30
C PRO A 279 -32.45 -17.10 -1.12
N LEU A 280 -33.64 -16.54 -1.32
CA LEU A 280 -34.42 -15.90 -0.27
C LEU A 280 -35.24 -16.98 0.44
N PRO A 281 -34.91 -17.36 1.70
CA PRO A 281 -35.63 -18.44 2.35
C PRO A 281 -37.05 -17.98 2.72
N ALA A 282 -38.01 -18.91 2.60
CA ALA A 282 -39.45 -18.62 2.75
C ALA A 282 -39.85 -18.01 4.11
N TRP A 283 -39.03 -18.18 5.15
CA TRP A 283 -39.26 -17.60 6.46
C TRP A 283 -38.87 -16.11 6.56
N CYS A 284 -38.05 -15.59 5.63
CA CYS A 284 -37.75 -14.16 5.54
C CYS A 284 -38.99 -13.42 5.05
N ARG A 285 -39.72 -12.78 5.98
CA ARG A 285 -40.93 -12.02 5.66
C ARG A 285 -40.57 -10.60 5.22
N MET A 286 -39.71 -10.48 4.20
CA MET A 286 -39.53 -9.18 3.54
C MET A 286 -40.83 -8.83 2.81
N ARG A 287 -41.51 -7.78 3.27
CA ARG A 287 -42.69 -7.26 2.58
C ARG A 287 -42.24 -6.34 1.44
N SER A 288 -42.88 -6.48 0.29
CA SER A 288 -42.76 -5.48 -0.77
C SER A 288 -43.23 -4.13 -0.22
N PRO A 289 -42.47 -3.04 -0.40
CA PRO A 289 -42.90 -1.71 0.04
C PRO A 289 -44.18 -1.23 -0.67
N ARG A 290 -44.59 -1.87 -1.77
CA ARG A 290 -45.87 -1.59 -2.43
C ARG A 290 -47.10 -1.98 -1.59
N THR A 291 -46.93 -2.70 -0.48
CA THR A 291 -48.01 -3.19 0.38
C THR A 291 -48.00 -2.61 1.81
N SER A 292 -47.14 -1.63 2.13
CA SER A 292 -47.12 -0.96 3.44
C SER A 292 -47.71 0.45 3.37
N PRO A 293 -48.75 0.80 4.16
CA PRO A 293 -49.36 2.13 4.13
C PRO A 293 -48.63 3.20 4.97
N ALA A 294 -47.46 2.91 5.56
CA ALA A 294 -46.71 3.90 6.31
C ALA A 294 -45.21 3.59 6.30
N GLY A 295 -44.43 4.40 5.60
CA GLY A 295 -42.98 4.51 5.73
C GLY A 295 -42.60 5.98 5.79
N PRO A 296 -41.62 6.39 6.61
CA PRO A 296 -41.22 7.79 6.72
C PRO A 296 -40.58 8.28 5.41
N PRO A 297 -40.69 9.58 5.09
CA PRO A 297 -40.16 10.10 3.84
C PRO A 297 -38.63 10.20 3.96
N SER A 298 -37.89 9.48 3.12
CA SER A 298 -36.48 9.77 2.92
C SER A 298 -36.12 9.65 1.44
N THR A 299 -36.39 10.71 0.70
CA THR A 299 -35.67 11.02 -0.53
C THR A 299 -34.84 12.27 -0.29
N SER A 300 -33.59 12.10 0.14
CA SER A 300 -32.55 13.07 -0.18
C SER A 300 -32.05 12.75 -1.59
N PRO A 301 -32.16 13.65 -2.56
CA PRO A 301 -31.80 13.36 -3.94
C PRO A 301 -30.28 13.46 -4.11
N CYS A 302 -29.55 12.38 -3.87
CA CYS A 302 -28.24 12.21 -4.49
C CYS A 302 -28.47 11.93 -5.98
N ARG A 303 -28.35 12.96 -6.81
CA ARG A 303 -28.41 12.87 -8.28
C ARG A 303 -27.30 11.96 -8.82
N GLY A 304 -27.55 10.66 -8.86
CA GLY A 304 -26.89 9.74 -9.76
C GLY A 304 -27.66 9.70 -11.07
N ARG A 305 -27.05 10.13 -12.18
CA ARG A 305 -27.64 10.02 -13.53
C ARG A 305 -28.05 8.55 -13.79
N PRO A 306 -29.25 8.28 -14.34
CA PRO A 306 -29.61 6.93 -14.71
C PRO A 306 -28.77 6.46 -15.90
N ARG A 307 -28.19 5.26 -15.77
CA ARG A 307 -27.60 4.51 -16.88
C ARG A 307 -28.70 4.26 -17.91
N THR A 308 -28.55 4.83 -19.10
CA THR A 308 -29.38 4.49 -20.26
C THR A 308 -29.12 3.03 -20.65
N ALA A 309 -30.22 2.32 -20.88
CA ALA A 309 -30.26 0.92 -21.25
C ALA A 309 -29.48 0.65 -22.54
N ARG A 310 -28.72 -0.45 -22.53
CA ARG A 310 -28.28 -1.13 -23.75
C ARG A 310 -29.51 -1.47 -24.60
N ARG A 311 -29.64 -0.84 -25.76
CA ARG A 311 -30.49 -1.32 -26.85
C ARG A 311 -29.59 -1.88 -27.95
N SER A 312 -29.72 -3.19 -28.14
CA SER A 312 -29.55 -3.95 -29.38
C SER A 312 -29.12 -3.15 -30.63
N GLN A 313 -27.93 -3.46 -31.15
CA GLN A 313 -27.60 -3.24 -32.56
C GLN A 313 -28.25 -4.35 -33.40
N PRO A 314 -28.88 -4.04 -34.54
CA PRO A 314 -28.89 -4.94 -35.67
C PRO A 314 -27.77 -4.56 -36.65
N SER A 315 -27.03 -5.58 -37.05
CA SER A 315 -26.14 -5.62 -38.19
C SER A 315 -26.81 -5.13 -39.48
N CYS A 316 -26.09 -4.36 -40.30
CA CYS A 316 -26.30 -4.39 -41.75
C CYS A 316 -25.00 -4.12 -42.50
N CYS A 317 -24.66 -5.08 -43.36
CA CYS A 317 -23.58 -5.08 -44.34
C CYS A 317 -23.86 -4.14 -45.53
N SER A 318 -22.78 -3.80 -46.23
CA SER A 318 -22.69 -3.32 -47.64
C SER A 318 -23.16 -1.86 -47.86
N THR A 319 -22.56 -1.01 -48.69
CA THR A 319 -21.86 -1.22 -49.97
C THR A 319 -20.93 -0.02 -50.29
N ARG A 320 -19.98 -0.29 -51.19
CA ARG A 320 -18.99 0.57 -51.86
C ARG A 320 -19.56 1.86 -52.51
N GLY A 321 -18.65 2.81 -52.77
CA GLY A 321 -18.75 3.84 -53.82
C GLY A 321 -17.97 5.11 -53.45
N SER A 322 -16.65 5.18 -53.65
CA SER A 322 -15.98 5.85 -54.79
C SER A 322 -16.65 7.13 -55.30
N VAL A 323 -15.90 8.26 -55.30
CA VAL A 323 -15.58 9.15 -56.44
C VAL A 323 -15.31 10.59 -55.98
N ARG A 324 -14.06 11.03 -56.21
CA ARG A 324 -13.51 12.33 -56.69
C ARG A 324 -14.03 13.66 -56.08
N ARG A 325 -13.22 14.70 -55.85
CA ARG A 325 -11.93 15.15 -56.42
C ARG A 325 -11.01 15.65 -55.31
#